data_AF-A0A8C9GA53-F1
#
_entry.id   AF-A0A8C9GA53-F1
#
_cell.length_a   1.000
_cell.length_b   1.000
_cell.length_c   1.000
_cell.angle_alpha   90.00
_cell.angle_beta   90.00
_cell.angle_gamma   90.00
#
_symmetry.space_group_name_H-M   'P 1'
#
loop_
_entity.id
_entity.type
_entity.pdbx_description
1 polymer ?
#
loop_
_entity_poly.entity_id
_entity_poly.type
_entity_poly.pdbx_seq_one_letter_code
_entity_poly.pdbx_strand_id
1 'polypeptide(L)'
;FLIVPNIRREWVFFFFFFMDVITSTSFGVNVDSLNNPQDPFVENTKKLLRFNSLDPFILSIKIFPFLIPIFEALNITVFSRKVTSFLRKSVKRIKEDRLKETQKRRVDFLQLMIDSQNSKDTESHKALSDLELVAQSIIFIFAGYETTSSVLSFVMYELATHPDVQQKLQEEIDAVLPNKAPPTYDTVLQMEYLDMVVNETLRLFPVAMRLERVCKKDVEINGMFIPKGVVVMIPSSVLHHDPKHWTEPEKFLPERFSKKNKDNIDPYIYTPFGNGPRNCIGMRFALMNMKLAIIRVLQNFSFKPCKETQIPLKLRFGGLLQPEKPIVLTAESRDGTVSGA
;
A
#
# COMPACT_ATOMS: atom_id res chain seq x y z
N PHE A 1 6.91 5.58 22.84
CA PHE A 1 7.42 5.77 21.46
C PHE A 1 8.88 6.18 21.55
N LEU A 2 9.81 5.23 21.48
CA LEU A 2 11.24 5.51 21.42
C LEU A 2 11.65 5.52 19.94
N ILE A 3 11.57 6.68 19.30
CA ILE A 3 12.32 6.90 18.06
C ILE A 3 13.75 7.19 18.52
N VAL A 4 14.61 6.18 18.40
CA VAL A 4 16.02 6.27 18.77
C VAL A 4 16.65 7.42 17.96
N PRO A 5 17.36 8.39 18.58
CA PRO A 5 17.76 9.65 17.94
C PRO A 5 18.81 9.54 16.81
N ASN A 6 19.09 8.34 16.31
CA ASN A 6 20.26 8.08 15.46
C ASN A 6 19.99 7.12 14.28
N ILE A 7 18.72 6.93 13.89
CA ILE A 7 18.38 6.01 12.80
C ILE A 7 18.34 6.77 11.47
N ARG A 8 19.45 6.74 10.74
CA ARG A 8 19.52 6.98 9.27
C ARG A 8 18.74 5.90 8.48
N ARG A 9 17.43 5.68 8.71
CA ARG A 9 16.64 4.63 8.03
C ARG A 9 15.14 4.93 7.92
N GLU A 10 14.77 6.06 7.34
CA GLU A 10 13.35 6.46 7.32
C GLU A 10 12.45 5.59 6.42
N TRP A 11 12.94 4.99 5.34
CA TRP A 11 12.17 3.98 4.56
C TRP A 11 11.76 2.77 5.36
N VAL A 12 12.65 2.37 6.26
CA VAL A 12 12.56 1.08 6.92
C VAL A 12 11.50 1.13 8.02
N PHE A 13 11.23 2.31 8.56
CA PHE A 13 10.24 2.50 9.62
C PHE A 13 8.82 2.19 9.15
N PHE A 14 8.33 2.86 8.10
CA PHE A 14 6.95 2.64 7.62
C PHE A 14 6.74 1.23 7.10
N PHE A 15 7.77 0.63 6.50
CA PHE A 15 7.76 -0.77 6.10
C PHE A 15 7.42 -1.69 7.28
N PHE A 16 8.13 -1.55 8.40
CA PHE A 16 7.91 -2.40 9.57
C PHE A 16 6.58 -2.09 10.27
N PHE A 17 6.21 -0.81 10.35
CA PHE A 17 4.93 -0.41 10.92
C PHE A 17 3.76 -1.08 10.19
N PHE A 18 3.72 -1.02 8.85
CA PHE A 18 2.62 -1.63 8.11
C PHE A 18 2.69 -3.16 8.07
N MET A 19 3.87 -3.76 8.25
CA MET A 19 3.98 -5.19 8.51
C MET A 19 3.23 -5.56 9.79
N ASP A 20 3.48 -4.85 10.88
CA ASP A 20 2.84 -5.11 12.17
C ASP A 20 1.33 -4.84 12.11
N VAL A 21 0.90 -3.77 11.40
CA VAL A 21 -0.52 -3.48 11.18
C VAL A 21 -1.19 -4.63 10.42
N ILE A 22 -0.64 -5.09 9.29
CA ILE A 22 -1.30 -6.14 8.51
C ILE A 22 -1.31 -7.48 9.25
N THR A 23 -0.22 -7.84 9.94
CA THR A 23 -0.16 -9.12 10.66
C THR A 23 -1.08 -9.16 11.86
N SER A 24 -1.16 -8.06 12.62
CA SER A 24 -2.02 -7.96 13.78
C SER A 24 -3.50 -7.90 13.40
N THR A 25 -3.86 -7.12 12.38
CA THR A 25 -5.26 -6.94 11.97
C THR A 25 -5.81 -8.11 11.15
N SER A 26 -4.97 -8.80 10.36
CA SER A 26 -5.43 -9.89 9.50
C SER A 26 -5.33 -11.26 10.17
N PHE A 27 -4.32 -11.47 11.02
CA PHE A 27 -4.01 -12.79 11.61
C PHE A 27 -4.01 -12.80 13.13
N GLY A 28 -4.21 -11.66 13.79
CA GLY A 28 -4.16 -11.56 15.24
C GLY A 28 -2.76 -11.85 15.81
N VAL A 29 -1.70 -11.65 15.00
CA VAL A 29 -0.32 -11.93 15.39
C VAL A 29 0.49 -10.65 15.48
N ASN A 30 1.11 -10.42 16.62
CA ASN A 30 2.09 -9.35 16.80
C ASN A 30 3.49 -9.88 16.47
N VAL A 31 4.08 -9.41 15.36
CA VAL A 31 5.43 -9.79 14.92
C VAL A 31 6.50 -8.91 15.58
N ASP A 32 6.11 -7.70 16.01
CA ASP A 32 7.03 -6.68 16.54
C ASP A 32 8.19 -6.36 15.57
N SER A 33 7.84 -6.18 14.29
CA SER A 33 8.77 -5.95 13.18
C SER A 33 9.59 -4.67 13.37
N LEU A 34 9.02 -3.67 14.06
CA LEU A 34 9.69 -2.41 14.37
C LEU A 34 10.91 -2.60 15.29
N ASN A 35 10.79 -3.43 16.32
CA ASN A 35 11.87 -3.70 17.26
C ASN A 35 12.74 -4.91 16.83
N ASN A 36 12.20 -5.81 16.00
CA ASN A 36 12.90 -6.98 15.48
C ASN A 36 12.99 -6.99 13.95
N PRO A 37 13.84 -6.13 13.35
CA PRO A 37 13.94 -5.98 11.89
C PRO A 37 14.54 -7.20 11.17
N GLN A 38 15.15 -8.12 11.92
CA GLN A 38 15.75 -9.36 11.41
C GLN A 38 14.81 -10.57 11.58
N ASP A 39 13.56 -10.34 11.99
CA ASP A 39 12.59 -11.41 12.13
C ASP A 39 12.44 -12.19 10.80
N PRO A 40 12.45 -13.54 10.84
CA PRO A 40 12.34 -14.34 9.63
C PRO A 40 11.09 -14.04 8.80
N PHE A 41 9.97 -13.66 9.45
CA PHE A 41 8.74 -13.28 8.76
C PHE A 41 8.93 -12.02 7.92
N VAL A 42 9.55 -11.01 8.51
CA VAL A 42 9.87 -9.74 7.87
C VAL A 42 10.84 -9.94 6.70
N GLU A 43 11.91 -10.72 6.90
CA GLU A 43 12.92 -10.96 5.87
C GLU A 43 12.38 -11.75 4.68
N ASN A 44 11.56 -12.79 4.92
CA ASN A 44 10.94 -13.57 3.85
C ASN A 44 9.92 -12.73 3.09
N THR A 45 9.15 -11.90 3.80
CA THR A 45 8.12 -11.08 3.17
C THR A 45 8.73 -10.01 2.25
N LYS A 46 9.85 -9.37 2.63
CA LYS A 46 10.63 -8.46 1.76
C LYS A 46 11.08 -9.11 0.45
N LYS A 47 11.33 -10.41 0.45
CA LYS A 47 11.81 -11.16 -0.72
C LYS A 47 10.69 -11.53 -1.69
N LEU A 48 9.42 -11.39 -1.29
CA LEU A 48 8.26 -11.66 -2.15
C LEU A 48 8.17 -10.69 -3.35
N LEU A 49 8.87 -9.56 -3.26
CA LEU A 49 8.69 -8.38 -4.07
C LEU A 49 9.80 -8.05 -5.05
N ARG A 50 10.88 -8.83 -5.08
CA ARG A 50 12.00 -8.57 -5.98
C ARG A 50 11.65 -8.97 -7.41
N PHE A 51 10.54 -8.43 -7.94
CA PHE A 51 10.17 -8.47 -9.35
C PHE A 51 10.95 -7.41 -10.08
N ASN A 52 12.17 -7.77 -10.46
CA ASN A 52 12.88 -7.00 -11.46
C ASN A 52 12.26 -7.33 -12.83
N SER A 53 11.62 -6.35 -13.47
CA SER A 53 11.06 -6.53 -14.82
C SER A 53 12.10 -6.93 -15.87
N LEU A 54 13.38 -6.70 -15.57
CA LEU A 54 14.55 -7.07 -16.37
C LEU A 54 15.23 -8.38 -15.89
N ASP A 55 14.65 -9.08 -14.91
CA ASP A 55 15.12 -10.40 -14.53
C ASP A 55 15.00 -11.36 -15.73
N PRO A 56 16.04 -12.15 -16.08
CA PRO A 56 16.02 -13.01 -17.26
C PRO A 56 14.85 -14.01 -17.28
N PHE A 57 14.41 -14.49 -16.10
CA PHE A 57 13.28 -15.41 -16.00
C PHE A 57 11.94 -14.69 -16.24
N ILE A 58 11.77 -13.48 -15.70
CA ILE A 58 10.58 -12.67 -15.98
C ILE A 58 10.53 -12.24 -17.45
N LEU A 59 11.68 -11.88 -18.01
CA LEU A 59 11.80 -11.46 -19.41
C LEU A 59 11.48 -12.62 -20.37
N SER A 60 11.95 -13.84 -20.07
CA SER A 60 11.64 -15.01 -20.89
C SER A 60 10.14 -15.32 -20.92
N ILE A 61 9.45 -15.22 -19.78
CA ILE A 61 7.98 -15.37 -19.71
C ILE A 61 7.26 -14.29 -20.51
N LYS A 62 7.73 -13.04 -20.44
CA LYS A 62 7.12 -11.91 -21.16
C LYS A 62 7.26 -12.04 -22.68
N ILE A 63 8.44 -12.44 -23.17
CA ILE A 63 8.72 -12.57 -24.61
C ILE A 63 8.15 -13.89 -25.16
N PHE A 64 8.20 -14.96 -24.37
CA PHE A 64 7.81 -16.31 -24.76
C PHE A 64 6.72 -16.87 -23.81
N PRO A 65 5.48 -16.36 -23.87
CA PRO A 65 4.40 -16.77 -22.96
C PRO A 65 4.04 -18.27 -23.09
N PHE A 66 4.36 -18.91 -24.22
CA PHE A 66 4.21 -20.36 -24.38
C PHE A 66 5.13 -21.20 -23.47
N LEU A 67 6.13 -20.59 -22.82
CA LEU A 67 6.96 -21.26 -21.80
C LEU A 67 6.24 -21.40 -20.45
N ILE A 68 5.16 -20.64 -20.20
CA ILE A 68 4.45 -20.66 -18.91
C ILE A 68 3.98 -22.09 -18.55
N PRO A 69 3.28 -22.85 -19.43
CA PRO A 69 2.87 -24.21 -19.09
C PRO A 69 4.04 -25.17 -18.84
N ILE A 70 5.19 -24.94 -19.50
CA ILE A 70 6.41 -25.74 -19.30
C ILE A 70 6.99 -25.45 -17.92
N PHE A 71 7.12 -24.18 -17.55
CA PHE A 71 7.59 -23.80 -16.22
C PHE A 71 6.65 -24.28 -15.12
N GLU A 72 5.34 -24.23 -15.32
CA GLU A 72 4.35 -24.78 -14.38
C GLU A 72 4.50 -26.30 -14.22
N ALA A 73 4.69 -27.05 -15.31
CA ALA A 73 4.93 -28.50 -15.26
C ALA A 73 6.24 -28.85 -14.51
N LEU A 74 7.27 -28.01 -14.65
CA LEU A 74 8.52 -28.10 -13.89
C LEU A 74 8.43 -27.50 -12.47
N ASN A 75 7.26 -26.98 -12.10
CA ASN A 75 6.97 -26.32 -10.83
C ASN A 75 7.86 -25.07 -10.59
N ILE A 76 8.40 -24.47 -11.65
CA ILE A 76 9.20 -23.25 -11.58
C ILE A 76 8.23 -22.07 -11.48
N THR A 77 8.28 -21.36 -10.34
CA THR A 77 7.37 -20.28 -10.01
C THR A 77 8.07 -18.94 -9.97
N VAL A 78 7.33 -17.89 -10.34
CA VAL A 78 7.76 -16.49 -10.24
C VAL A 78 8.01 -16.08 -8.77
N PHE A 79 7.30 -16.69 -7.83
CA PHE A 79 7.54 -16.50 -6.40
C PHE A 79 8.63 -17.45 -5.89
N SER A 80 9.50 -16.96 -5.01
CA SER A 80 10.51 -17.79 -4.36
C SER A 80 9.88 -18.93 -3.56
N ARG A 81 10.18 -20.18 -3.93
CA ARG A 81 9.70 -21.38 -3.21
C ARG A 81 10.06 -21.37 -1.73
N LYS A 82 11.22 -20.81 -1.36
CA LYS A 82 11.64 -20.66 0.04
C LYS A 82 10.68 -19.76 0.81
N VAL A 83 10.32 -18.61 0.22
CA VAL A 83 9.41 -17.63 0.81
C VAL A 83 8.00 -18.19 0.90
N THR A 84 7.47 -18.76 -0.17
CA THR A 84 6.09 -19.31 -0.17
C THR A 84 5.97 -20.51 0.77
N SER A 85 6.98 -21.37 0.86
CA SER A 85 7.02 -22.47 1.84
C SER A 85 7.06 -21.97 3.28
N PHE A 86 7.85 -20.92 3.56
CA PHE A 86 7.86 -20.28 4.87
C PHE A 86 6.49 -19.70 5.23
N LEU A 87 5.90 -18.88 4.36
CA LEU A 87 4.59 -18.25 4.61
C LEU A 87 3.48 -19.29 4.75
N ARG A 88 3.51 -20.36 3.95
CA ARG A 88 2.59 -21.49 4.08
C ARG A 88 2.69 -22.15 5.46
N LYS A 89 3.91 -22.40 5.95
CA LYS A 89 4.13 -22.98 7.28
C LYS A 89 3.66 -22.03 8.39
N SER A 90 3.96 -20.73 8.27
CA SER A 90 3.54 -19.72 9.25
C SER A 90 2.02 -19.60 9.32
N VAL A 91 1.33 -19.44 8.20
CA VAL A 91 -0.14 -19.35 8.16
C VAL A 91 -0.78 -20.63 8.69
N LYS A 92 -0.26 -21.81 8.33
CA LYS A 92 -0.74 -23.10 8.86
C LYS A 92 -0.60 -23.16 10.38
N ARG A 93 0.55 -22.75 10.93
CA ARG A 93 0.78 -22.72 12.38
C ARG A 93 -0.20 -21.78 13.08
N ILE A 94 -0.39 -20.56 12.56
CA ILE A 94 -1.32 -19.58 13.13
C ILE A 94 -2.76 -20.13 13.11
N LYS A 95 -3.17 -20.78 12.02
CA LYS A 95 -4.47 -21.45 11.93
C LYS A 95 -4.60 -22.58 12.96
N GLU A 96 -3.61 -23.46 13.09
CA GLU A 96 -3.62 -24.57 14.04
C GLU A 96 -3.66 -24.10 15.49
N ASP A 97 -2.86 -23.09 15.84
CA ASP A 97 -2.85 -22.50 17.18
C ASP A 97 -4.23 -21.89 17.50
N ARG A 98 -4.84 -21.23 16.53
CA ARG A 98 -6.19 -20.69 16.66
C ARG A 98 -7.27 -21.74 16.88
N LEU A 99 -7.19 -22.87 16.18
CA LEU A 99 -8.16 -23.97 16.33
C LEU A 99 -8.04 -24.70 17.68
N LYS A 100 -6.90 -24.59 18.36
CA LYS A 100 -6.68 -25.16 19.71
C LYS A 100 -7.21 -24.25 20.83
N GLU A 101 -7.35 -22.95 20.57
CA GLU A 101 -7.81 -22.02 21.57
C GLU A 101 -9.33 -22.11 21.79
N THR A 102 -9.73 -22.16 23.06
CA THR A 102 -11.14 -22.26 23.47
C THR A 102 -11.82 -20.89 23.64
N GLN A 103 -11.05 -19.80 23.66
CA GLN A 103 -11.59 -18.45 23.82
C GLN A 103 -11.99 -17.83 22.47
N LYS A 104 -13.17 -17.20 22.43
CA LYS A 104 -13.62 -16.44 21.25
C LYS A 104 -12.71 -15.22 21.06
N ARG A 105 -11.89 -15.24 20.00
CA ARG A 105 -11.10 -14.09 19.55
C ARG A 105 -11.94 -13.12 18.71
N ARG A 106 -11.38 -11.93 18.50
CA ARG A 106 -11.81 -10.96 17.50
C ARG A 106 -11.97 -11.65 16.14
N VAL A 107 -13.07 -11.35 15.43
CA VAL A 107 -13.23 -11.75 14.03
C VAL A 107 -12.28 -10.90 13.18
N ASP A 108 -11.22 -11.53 12.69
CA ASP A 108 -10.25 -10.94 11.77
C ASP A 108 -10.31 -11.65 10.40
N PHE A 109 -9.44 -11.25 9.47
CA PHE A 109 -9.43 -11.80 8.12
C PHE A 109 -9.18 -13.30 8.09
N LEU A 110 -8.26 -13.81 8.92
CA LEU A 110 -8.00 -15.24 9.04
C LEU A 110 -9.22 -15.99 9.55
N GLN A 111 -9.96 -15.43 10.52
CA GLN A 111 -11.18 -16.06 11.03
C GLN A 111 -12.24 -16.18 9.93
N LEU A 112 -12.45 -15.12 9.15
CA LEU A 112 -13.40 -15.15 8.02
C LEU A 112 -13.02 -16.23 7.00
N MET A 113 -11.73 -16.40 6.70
CA MET A 113 -11.28 -17.46 5.81
C MET A 113 -11.51 -18.86 6.40
N ILE A 114 -11.21 -19.06 7.69
CA ILE A 114 -11.45 -20.34 8.40
C ILE A 114 -12.94 -20.70 8.38
N ASP A 115 -13.81 -19.73 8.69
CA ASP A 115 -15.27 -19.93 8.67
C ASP A 115 -15.75 -20.29 7.25
N SER A 116 -15.16 -19.67 6.23
CA SER A 116 -15.41 -20.03 4.82
C SER A 116 -15.01 -21.47 4.51
N GLN A 117 -13.88 -21.97 5.04
CA GLN A 117 -13.46 -23.37 4.83
C GLN A 117 -14.43 -24.38 5.45
N ASN A 118 -15.06 -24.02 6.57
CA ASN A 118 -16.01 -24.88 7.29
C ASN A 118 -17.43 -24.83 6.69
N SER A 119 -17.65 -23.97 5.71
CA SER A 119 -18.93 -23.81 5.03
C SER A 119 -19.06 -24.76 3.83
N LYS A 120 -20.29 -24.99 3.36
CA LYS A 120 -20.52 -25.77 2.13
C LYS A 120 -20.22 -24.92 0.90
N ASP A 121 -19.56 -25.52 -0.08
CA ASP A 121 -19.33 -24.88 -1.38
C ASP A 121 -20.67 -24.78 -2.13
N THR A 122 -21.07 -23.57 -2.52
CA THR A 122 -22.28 -23.30 -3.30
C THR A 122 -21.96 -22.32 -4.44
N GLU A 123 -22.88 -22.15 -5.40
CA GLU A 123 -22.69 -21.17 -6.48
C GLU A 123 -22.46 -19.73 -5.96
N SER A 124 -23.00 -19.40 -4.78
CA SER A 124 -22.89 -18.08 -4.17
C SER A 124 -21.84 -17.98 -3.06
N HIS A 125 -21.26 -19.10 -2.61
CA HIS A 125 -20.32 -19.14 -1.48
C HIS A 125 -19.18 -20.12 -1.72
N LYS A 126 -17.95 -19.59 -1.74
CA LYS A 126 -16.75 -20.43 -1.96
C LYS A 126 -16.23 -21.02 -0.65
N ALA A 127 -16.21 -22.35 -0.55
CA ALA A 127 -15.46 -23.02 0.51
C ALA A 127 -13.97 -23.02 0.16
N LEU A 128 -13.15 -22.34 0.98
CA LEU A 128 -11.72 -22.19 0.71
C LEU A 128 -10.94 -23.46 1.09
N SER A 129 -10.12 -23.96 0.17
CA SER A 129 -9.08 -24.93 0.49
C SER A 129 -7.95 -24.30 1.31
N ASP A 130 -7.14 -25.13 1.98
CA ASP A 130 -5.97 -24.63 2.71
C ASP A 130 -4.97 -23.90 1.80
N LEU A 131 -4.86 -24.33 0.55
CA LEU A 131 -3.99 -23.69 -0.43
C LEU A 131 -4.53 -22.30 -0.82
N GLU A 132 -5.83 -22.18 -1.06
CA GLU A 132 -6.48 -20.91 -1.38
C GLU A 132 -6.41 -19.94 -0.19
N LEU A 133 -6.63 -20.41 1.04
CA LEU A 133 -6.48 -19.59 2.25
C LEU A 133 -5.05 -19.03 2.37
N VAL A 134 -4.03 -19.88 2.17
CA VAL A 134 -2.63 -19.44 2.19
C VAL A 134 -2.36 -18.46 1.06
N ALA A 135 -2.91 -18.69 -0.14
CA ALA A 135 -2.75 -17.77 -1.27
C ALA A 135 -3.34 -16.39 -0.96
N GLN A 136 -4.56 -16.34 -0.40
CA GLN A 136 -5.18 -15.08 0.05
C GLN A 136 -4.39 -14.42 1.19
N SER A 137 -3.85 -15.21 2.11
CA SER A 137 -3.01 -14.68 3.20
C SER A 137 -1.76 -13.99 2.65
N ILE A 138 -1.07 -14.63 1.71
CA ILE A 138 0.15 -14.09 1.09
C ILE A 138 -0.14 -12.78 0.35
N ILE A 139 -1.23 -12.72 -0.43
CA ILE A 139 -1.58 -11.49 -1.16
C ILE A 139 -2.00 -10.35 -0.23
N PHE A 140 -2.70 -10.63 0.87
CA PHE A 140 -3.09 -9.62 1.85
C PHE A 140 -1.89 -9.04 2.59
N ILE A 141 -0.95 -9.89 3.02
CA ILE A 141 0.32 -9.45 3.61
C ILE A 141 1.01 -8.53 2.60
N PHE A 142 1.23 -9.03 1.38
CA PHE A 142 1.92 -8.30 0.31
C PHE A 142 1.30 -6.93 0.02
N ALA A 143 0.01 -6.91 -0.31
CA ALA A 143 -0.70 -5.69 -0.66
C ALA A 143 -0.72 -4.71 0.53
N GLY A 144 -0.87 -5.22 1.75
CA GLY A 144 -1.01 -4.42 2.96
C GLY A 144 0.27 -3.68 3.39
N TYR A 145 1.45 -4.31 3.31
CA TYR A 145 2.68 -3.65 3.78
C TYR A 145 3.33 -2.78 2.70
N GLU A 146 3.50 -3.29 1.47
CA GLU A 146 4.38 -2.62 0.50
C GLU A 146 3.73 -1.38 -0.09
N THR A 147 2.49 -1.52 -0.56
CA THR A 147 1.80 -0.42 -1.22
C THR A 147 1.58 0.73 -0.25
N THR A 148 1.12 0.41 0.96
CA THR A 148 0.83 1.39 2.02
C THR A 148 2.09 2.09 2.53
N SER A 149 3.19 1.34 2.75
CA SER A 149 4.47 1.96 3.16
C SER A 149 5.06 2.85 2.07
N SER A 150 4.98 2.44 0.80
CA SER A 150 5.45 3.23 -0.35
C SER A 150 4.68 4.55 -0.47
N VAL A 151 3.34 4.51 -0.42
CA VAL A 151 2.52 5.73 -0.47
C VAL A 151 2.84 6.64 0.71
N LEU A 152 2.96 6.10 1.93
CA LEU A 152 3.28 6.91 3.10
C LEU A 152 4.66 7.58 2.99
N SER A 153 5.66 6.90 2.42
CA SER A 153 6.96 7.51 2.12
C SER A 153 6.86 8.65 1.11
N PHE A 154 6.04 8.51 0.06
CA PHE A 154 5.77 9.62 -0.87
C PHE A 154 5.05 10.78 -0.19
N VAL A 155 4.06 10.52 0.69
CA VAL A 155 3.38 11.56 1.47
C VAL A 155 4.41 12.36 2.28
N MET A 156 5.28 11.67 3.03
CA MET A 156 6.28 12.36 3.86
C MET A 156 7.31 13.13 3.04
N TYR A 157 7.69 12.63 1.86
CA TYR A 157 8.53 13.37 0.94
C TYR A 157 7.87 14.66 0.48
N GLU A 158 6.61 14.60 0.03
CA GLU A 158 5.88 15.79 -0.44
C GLU A 158 5.66 16.81 0.68
N LEU A 159 5.35 16.34 1.91
CA LEU A 159 5.23 17.22 3.07
C LEU A 159 6.57 17.88 3.44
N ALA A 160 7.69 17.15 3.36
CA ALA A 160 9.00 17.72 3.66
C ALA A 160 9.44 18.76 2.61
N THR A 161 9.10 18.55 1.34
CA THR A 161 9.44 19.47 0.25
C THR A 161 8.44 20.62 0.07
N HIS A 162 7.27 20.55 0.72
CA HIS A 162 6.24 21.61 0.77
C HIS A 162 5.90 21.97 2.23
N PRO A 163 6.78 22.74 2.93
CA PRO A 163 6.61 23.05 4.34
C PRO A 163 5.30 23.77 4.69
N ASP A 164 4.78 24.57 3.76
CA ASP A 164 3.49 25.26 3.87
C ASP A 164 2.32 24.27 3.92
N VAL A 165 2.34 23.22 3.08
CA VAL A 165 1.35 22.15 3.10
C VAL A 165 1.46 21.35 4.39
N GLN A 166 2.67 21.04 4.83
CA GLN A 166 2.90 20.33 6.08
C GLN A 166 2.40 21.10 7.29
N GLN A 167 2.70 22.40 7.35
CA GLN A 167 2.21 23.27 8.42
C GLN A 167 0.69 23.32 8.43
N LYS A 168 0.04 23.55 7.27
CA LYS A 168 -1.42 23.58 7.17
C LYS A 168 -2.08 22.26 7.59
N LEU A 169 -1.45 21.13 7.27
CA LEU A 169 -1.93 19.82 7.71
C LEU A 169 -1.75 19.61 9.22
N GLN A 170 -0.63 20.05 9.78
CA GLN A 170 -0.41 20.03 11.23
C GLN A 170 -1.45 20.88 11.98
N GLU A 171 -1.78 22.06 11.45
CA GLU A 171 -2.82 22.95 12.01
C GLU A 171 -4.21 22.29 11.99
N GLU A 172 -4.61 21.61 10.91
CA GLU A 172 -5.86 20.84 10.87
C GLU A 172 -5.86 19.71 11.92
N ILE A 173 -4.76 18.97 12.02
CA ILE A 173 -4.63 17.88 12.99
C ILE A 173 -4.74 18.39 14.42
N ASP A 174 -4.05 19.49 14.74
CA ASP A 174 -4.05 20.06 16.09
C ASP A 174 -5.43 20.66 16.44
N ALA A 175 -6.15 21.21 15.46
CA ALA A 175 -7.51 21.73 15.66
C ALA A 175 -8.52 20.61 15.96
N VAL A 176 -8.44 19.47 15.27
CA VAL A 176 -9.36 18.33 15.48
C VAL A 176 -8.95 17.49 16.69
N LEU A 177 -7.64 17.37 16.97
CA LEU A 177 -7.07 16.55 18.04
C LEU A 177 -6.13 17.39 18.94
N PRO A 178 -6.66 18.36 19.71
CA PRO A 178 -5.85 19.22 20.56
C PRO A 178 -5.07 18.41 21.60
N ASN A 179 -3.93 18.94 22.04
CA ASN A 179 -3.05 18.31 23.03
C ASN A 179 -2.61 16.88 22.64
N LYS A 180 -2.43 16.63 21.33
CA LYS A 180 -2.07 15.32 20.79
C LYS A 180 -3.06 14.21 21.15
N ALA A 181 -4.36 14.56 21.21
CA ALA A 181 -5.41 13.58 21.50
C ALA A 181 -5.33 12.37 20.56
N PRO A 182 -5.57 11.14 21.06
CA PRO A 182 -5.61 9.95 20.22
C PRO A 182 -6.68 10.07 19.10
N PRO A 183 -6.35 9.73 17.84
CA PRO A 183 -7.33 9.70 16.78
C PRO A 183 -8.33 8.55 16.99
N THR A 184 -9.59 8.82 16.69
CA THR A 184 -10.67 7.84 16.56
C THR A 184 -11.05 7.67 15.08
N TYR A 185 -11.82 6.64 14.75
CA TYR A 185 -12.31 6.42 13.38
C TYR A 185 -13.00 7.66 12.80
N ASP A 186 -13.87 8.31 13.58
CA ASP A 186 -14.64 9.46 13.11
C ASP A 186 -13.78 10.71 12.92
N THR A 187 -12.82 10.96 13.82
CA THR A 187 -11.90 12.11 13.68
C THR A 187 -11.03 12.01 12.43
N VAL A 188 -10.62 10.79 12.05
CA VAL A 188 -9.85 10.55 10.81
C VAL A 188 -10.68 10.88 9.56
N LEU A 189 -12.00 10.65 9.60
CA LEU A 189 -12.88 10.94 8.48
C LEU A 189 -13.24 12.43 8.36
N GLN A 190 -13.10 13.20 9.45
CA GLN A 190 -13.41 14.63 9.48
C GLN A 190 -12.30 15.52 8.91
N MET A 191 -11.05 15.03 8.88
CA MET A 191 -9.89 15.79 8.38
C MET A 191 -9.87 15.84 6.85
N GLU A 192 -10.32 16.96 6.29
CA GLU A 192 -10.48 17.15 4.84
C GLU A 192 -9.14 17.41 4.17
N TYR A 193 -8.29 18.25 4.75
CA TYR A 193 -6.99 18.58 4.18
C TYR A 193 -6.05 17.37 4.21
N LEU A 194 -6.14 16.53 5.25
CA LEU A 194 -5.48 15.22 5.26
C LEU A 194 -5.93 14.34 4.09
N ASP A 195 -7.23 14.30 3.77
CA ASP A 195 -7.73 13.55 2.61
C ASP A 195 -7.19 14.11 1.29
N MET A 196 -7.15 15.44 1.17
CA MET A 196 -6.60 16.14 0.01
C MET A 196 -5.12 15.81 -0.22
N VAL A 197 -4.31 15.84 0.84
CA VAL A 197 -2.88 15.50 0.79
C VAL A 197 -2.66 14.05 0.34
N VAL A 198 -3.42 13.11 0.91
CA VAL A 198 -3.31 11.68 0.55
C VAL A 198 -3.72 11.46 -0.91
N ASN A 199 -4.81 12.07 -1.36
CA ASN A 199 -5.29 11.92 -2.73
C ASN A 199 -4.35 12.55 -3.76
N GLU A 200 -3.82 13.74 -3.49
CA GLU A 200 -2.85 14.37 -4.38
C GLU A 200 -1.54 13.56 -4.46
N THR A 201 -1.12 12.94 -3.35
CA THR A 201 0.02 12.02 -3.35
C THR A 201 -0.26 10.79 -4.21
N LEU A 202 -1.46 10.20 -4.11
CA LEU A 202 -1.86 9.05 -4.92
C LEU A 202 -2.02 9.38 -6.41
N ARG A 203 -2.31 10.65 -6.75
CA ARG A 203 -2.32 11.16 -8.12
C ARG A 203 -0.90 11.22 -8.69
N LEU A 204 0.05 11.82 -7.96
CA LEU A 204 1.45 11.88 -8.42
C LEU A 204 2.12 10.50 -8.43
N PHE A 205 1.80 9.65 -7.46
CA PHE A 205 2.48 8.38 -7.24
C PHE A 205 1.52 7.18 -7.17
N PRO A 206 0.79 6.85 -8.26
CA PRO A 206 -0.05 5.67 -8.29
C PRO A 206 0.83 4.41 -8.32
N VAL A 207 0.95 3.76 -7.16
CA VAL A 207 1.80 2.56 -6.96
C VAL A 207 1.48 1.46 -7.99
N ALA A 208 0.20 1.28 -8.31
CA ALA A 208 -0.26 0.53 -9.46
C ALA A 208 -0.36 1.45 -10.69
N MET A 209 0.70 1.50 -11.50
CA MET A 209 0.83 2.48 -12.60
C MET A 209 -0.18 2.29 -13.73
N ARG A 210 -0.76 1.09 -13.88
CA ARG A 210 -1.73 0.74 -14.93
C ARG A 210 -2.75 -0.28 -14.43
N LEU A 211 -3.92 -0.28 -15.05
CA LEU A 211 -4.96 -1.30 -14.84
C LEU A 211 -5.11 -2.13 -16.10
N GLU A 212 -5.31 -3.45 -15.95
CA GLU A 212 -5.39 -4.37 -17.08
C GLU A 212 -6.64 -5.25 -17.01
N ARG A 213 -7.25 -5.50 -18.18
CA ARG A 213 -8.37 -6.43 -18.36
C ARG A 213 -8.16 -7.20 -19.67
N VAL A 214 -8.33 -8.53 -19.64
CA VAL A 214 -8.30 -9.35 -20.85
C VAL A 214 -9.69 -9.38 -21.47
N CYS A 215 -9.78 -9.05 -22.76
CA CYS A 215 -11.02 -9.15 -23.52
C CYS A 215 -11.38 -10.62 -23.74
N LYS A 216 -12.49 -11.10 -23.14
CA LYS A 216 -12.87 -12.52 -23.21
C LYS A 216 -13.70 -12.91 -24.45
N LYS A 217 -14.22 -11.92 -25.18
CA LYS A 217 -15.04 -12.09 -26.39
C LYS A 217 -14.93 -10.84 -27.25
N ASP A 218 -15.07 -10.97 -28.56
CA ASP A 218 -15.13 -9.83 -29.46
C ASP A 218 -16.26 -8.90 -29.03
N VAL A 219 -15.97 -7.60 -28.98
CA VAL A 219 -16.91 -6.59 -28.51
C VAL A 219 -16.64 -5.25 -29.19
N GLU A 220 -17.67 -4.45 -29.38
CA GLU A 220 -17.55 -3.05 -29.78
C GLU A 220 -17.94 -2.16 -28.59
N ILE A 221 -17.08 -1.20 -28.24
CA ILE A 221 -17.29 -0.25 -27.16
C ILE A 221 -16.99 1.15 -27.70
N ASN A 222 -17.95 2.07 -27.58
CA ASN A 222 -17.82 3.45 -28.06
C ASN A 222 -17.37 3.56 -29.54
N GLY A 223 -17.88 2.68 -30.40
CA GLY A 223 -17.52 2.63 -31.83
C GLY A 223 -16.14 2.01 -32.11
N MET A 224 -15.46 1.45 -31.11
CA MET A 224 -14.17 0.77 -31.25
C MET A 224 -14.31 -0.73 -31.04
N PHE A 225 -13.93 -1.50 -32.06
CA PHE A 225 -13.89 -2.96 -31.98
C PHE A 225 -12.66 -3.45 -31.22
N ILE A 226 -12.87 -4.33 -30.23
CA ILE A 226 -11.83 -4.96 -29.40
C ILE A 226 -11.93 -6.47 -29.56
N PRO A 227 -10.97 -7.11 -30.24
CA PRO A 227 -10.93 -8.56 -30.40
C PRO A 227 -10.75 -9.30 -29.07
N LYS A 228 -11.25 -10.53 -29.00
CA LYS A 228 -10.97 -11.49 -27.93
C LYS A 228 -9.47 -11.72 -27.80
N GLY A 229 -9.00 -11.84 -26.57
CA GLY A 229 -7.60 -12.09 -26.21
C GLY A 229 -6.76 -10.83 -26.01
N VAL A 230 -7.21 -9.67 -26.49
CA VAL A 230 -6.50 -8.40 -26.30
C VAL A 230 -6.51 -8.00 -24.82
N VAL A 231 -5.36 -7.54 -24.31
CA VAL A 231 -5.25 -6.89 -23.00
C VAL A 231 -5.58 -5.41 -23.17
N VAL A 232 -6.73 -4.99 -22.66
CA VAL A 232 -7.09 -3.57 -22.53
C VAL A 232 -6.39 -3.01 -21.31
N MET A 233 -5.64 -1.93 -21.50
CA MET A 233 -4.81 -1.30 -20.48
C MET A 233 -5.23 0.16 -20.27
N ILE A 234 -5.44 0.55 -19.01
CA ILE A 234 -5.73 1.93 -18.61
C ILE A 234 -4.46 2.50 -17.96
N PRO A 235 -3.82 3.51 -18.57
CA PRO A 235 -2.54 4.02 -18.09
C PRO A 235 -2.74 5.06 -16.98
N SER A 236 -3.13 4.61 -15.77
CA SER A 236 -3.42 5.49 -14.61
C SER A 236 -2.33 6.55 -14.40
N SER A 237 -1.05 6.15 -14.38
CA SER A 237 0.07 7.08 -14.16
C SER A 237 0.15 8.18 -15.24
N VAL A 238 -0.17 7.87 -16.49
CA VAL A 238 -0.20 8.87 -17.58
C VAL A 238 -1.42 9.78 -17.43
N LEU A 239 -2.60 9.20 -17.20
CA LEU A 239 -3.85 9.97 -17.02
C LEU A 239 -3.79 10.91 -15.82
N HIS A 240 -3.07 10.53 -14.76
CA HIS A 240 -2.89 11.34 -13.56
C HIS A 240 -1.96 12.53 -13.77
N HIS A 241 -1.15 12.53 -14.84
CA HIS A 241 -0.23 13.62 -15.20
C HIS A 241 -0.63 14.31 -16.51
N ASP A 242 -1.78 13.98 -17.09
CA ASP A 242 -2.23 14.57 -18.35
C ASP A 242 -2.63 16.05 -18.15
N PRO A 243 -1.95 17.02 -18.80
CA PRO A 243 -2.30 18.44 -18.70
C PRO A 243 -3.74 18.77 -19.12
N LYS A 244 -4.42 17.88 -19.87
CA LYS A 244 -5.83 18.04 -20.24
C LYS A 244 -6.77 17.95 -19.05
N HIS A 245 -6.39 17.20 -18.03
CA HIS A 245 -7.21 16.95 -16.84
C HIS A 245 -6.67 17.68 -15.61
N TRP A 246 -5.37 17.99 -15.59
CA TRP A 246 -4.69 18.53 -14.41
C TRP A 246 -3.88 19.77 -14.77
N THR A 247 -4.22 20.92 -14.20
CA THR A 247 -3.43 22.16 -14.37
C THR A 247 -2.11 22.05 -13.60
N GLU A 248 -0.96 22.23 -14.27
CA GLU A 248 0.38 22.05 -13.70
C GLU A 248 0.60 20.62 -13.14
N PRO A 249 0.42 19.57 -13.96
CA PRO A 249 0.23 18.19 -13.50
C PRO A 249 1.37 17.64 -12.62
N GLU A 250 2.59 18.13 -12.82
CA GLU A 250 3.79 17.71 -12.08
C GLU A 250 3.93 18.37 -10.69
N LYS A 251 3.15 19.40 -10.39
CA LYS A 251 3.17 20.06 -9.07
C LYS A 251 2.27 19.34 -8.07
N PHE A 252 2.71 19.30 -6.83
CA PHE A 252 1.92 18.82 -5.69
C PHE A 252 0.98 19.92 -5.20
N LEU A 253 -0.31 19.81 -5.53
CA LEU A 253 -1.33 20.81 -5.19
C LEU A 253 -2.57 20.14 -4.54
N PRO A 254 -2.57 19.93 -3.20
CA PRO A 254 -3.70 19.28 -2.51
C PRO A 254 -5.07 19.92 -2.79
N GLU A 255 -5.11 21.23 -3.07
CA GLU A 255 -6.32 22.01 -3.37
C GLU A 255 -7.13 21.48 -4.56
N ARG A 256 -6.53 20.66 -5.44
CA ARG A 256 -7.25 19.94 -6.50
C ARG A 256 -8.35 19.03 -5.96
N PHE A 257 -8.14 18.45 -4.78
CA PHE A 257 -9.07 17.53 -4.12
C PHE A 257 -9.96 18.21 -3.08
N SER A 258 -9.98 19.55 -3.03
CA SER A 258 -10.88 20.28 -2.13
C SER A 258 -12.35 19.96 -2.42
N LYS A 259 -13.23 20.15 -1.44
CA LYS A 259 -14.69 19.95 -1.62
C LYS A 259 -15.27 20.69 -2.82
N LYS A 260 -14.71 21.86 -3.17
CA LYS A 260 -15.13 22.66 -4.32
C LYS A 260 -14.76 22.02 -5.66
N ASN A 261 -13.63 21.32 -5.71
CA ASN A 261 -13.05 20.81 -6.96
C ASN A 261 -13.26 19.31 -7.15
N LYS A 262 -13.51 18.55 -6.08
CA LYS A 262 -13.62 17.08 -6.12
C LYS A 262 -14.65 16.55 -7.11
N ASP A 263 -15.77 17.28 -7.29
CA ASP A 263 -16.86 16.85 -8.18
C ASP A 263 -16.47 17.03 -9.67
N ASN A 264 -15.40 17.77 -9.96
CA ASN A 264 -14.83 17.91 -11.30
C ASN A 264 -13.84 16.79 -11.65
N ILE A 265 -13.48 15.93 -10.69
CA ILE A 265 -12.51 14.85 -10.91
C ILE A 265 -13.24 13.62 -11.43
N ASP A 266 -13.00 13.29 -12.70
CA ASP A 266 -13.57 12.10 -13.32
C ASP A 266 -13.02 10.82 -12.66
N PRO A 267 -13.89 9.92 -12.15
CA PRO A 267 -13.49 8.69 -11.45
C PRO A 267 -12.87 7.62 -12.37
N TYR A 268 -12.86 7.84 -13.69
CA TYR A 268 -12.18 7.01 -14.69
C TYR A 268 -10.84 7.60 -15.15
N ILE A 269 -10.56 8.86 -14.80
CA ILE A 269 -9.24 9.50 -14.96
C ILE A 269 -8.43 9.31 -13.68
N TYR A 270 -9.00 9.63 -12.51
CA TYR A 270 -8.35 9.43 -11.21
C TYR A 270 -8.65 8.02 -10.65
N THR A 271 -7.83 7.04 -11.05
CA THR A 271 -7.98 5.62 -10.68
C THR A 271 -6.85 5.02 -9.83
N PRO A 272 -6.42 5.61 -8.69
CA PRO A 272 -5.32 5.08 -7.88
C PRO A 272 -5.63 3.70 -7.24
N PHE A 273 -6.91 3.42 -7.02
CA PHE A 273 -7.40 2.14 -6.48
C PHE A 273 -8.17 1.31 -7.52
N GLY A 274 -8.11 1.70 -8.80
CA GLY A 274 -8.94 1.15 -9.87
C GLY A 274 -10.43 1.49 -9.70
N ASN A 275 -11.27 0.91 -10.56
CA ASN A 275 -12.71 1.14 -10.58
C ASN A 275 -13.47 -0.16 -10.95
N GLY A 276 -14.74 -0.23 -10.60
CA GLY A 276 -15.64 -1.36 -10.83
C GLY A 276 -15.42 -2.56 -9.90
N PRO A 277 -16.02 -3.73 -10.20
CA PRO A 277 -16.03 -4.89 -9.30
C PRO A 277 -14.66 -5.52 -9.00
N ARG A 278 -13.61 -5.14 -9.74
CA ARG A 278 -12.23 -5.61 -9.54
C ARG A 278 -11.30 -4.43 -9.20
N ASN A 279 -11.82 -3.48 -8.43
CA ASN A 279 -11.04 -2.42 -7.79
C ASN A 279 -10.30 -2.97 -6.56
N CYS A 280 -9.54 -2.11 -5.88
CA CYS A 280 -8.83 -2.49 -4.66
C CYS A 280 -9.80 -2.77 -3.51
N ILE A 281 -9.92 -4.04 -3.13
CA ILE A 281 -10.72 -4.48 -1.97
C ILE A 281 -10.21 -3.85 -0.65
N GLY A 282 -8.91 -3.53 -0.59
CA GLY A 282 -8.25 -2.94 0.58
C GLY A 282 -8.29 -1.42 0.65
N MET A 283 -8.94 -0.71 -0.27
CA MET A 283 -8.88 0.76 -0.39
C MET A 283 -9.17 1.48 0.94
N ARG A 284 -10.30 1.16 1.56
CA ARG A 284 -10.72 1.82 2.82
C ARG A 284 -9.80 1.50 3.98
N PHE A 285 -9.28 0.27 4.03
CA PHE A 285 -8.31 -0.15 5.03
C PHE A 285 -6.97 0.59 4.85
N ALA A 286 -6.46 0.68 3.62
CA ALA A 286 -5.22 1.39 3.32
C ALA A 286 -5.33 2.88 3.69
N LEU A 287 -6.38 3.56 3.22
CA LEU A 287 -6.62 4.98 3.51
C LEU A 287 -6.70 5.24 5.02
N MET A 288 -7.44 4.43 5.77
CA MET A 288 -7.56 4.57 7.23
C MET A 288 -6.20 4.43 7.92
N ASN A 289 -5.45 3.37 7.63
CA ASN A 289 -4.17 3.14 8.30
C ASN A 289 -3.09 4.16 7.90
N MET A 290 -3.07 4.62 6.64
CA MET A 290 -2.19 5.72 6.23
C MET A 290 -2.50 6.99 6.99
N LYS A 291 -3.77 7.40 7.03
CA LYS A 291 -4.19 8.61 7.75
C LYS A 291 -3.87 8.53 9.24
N LEU A 292 -4.13 7.40 9.89
CA LEU A 292 -3.77 7.19 11.29
C LEU A 292 -2.26 7.34 11.52
N ALA A 293 -1.43 6.79 10.64
CA ALA A 293 0.02 6.93 10.71
C ALA A 293 0.46 8.40 10.53
N ILE A 294 -0.07 9.08 9.51
CA ILE A 294 0.21 10.49 9.23
C ILE A 294 -0.14 11.36 10.43
N ILE A 295 -1.34 11.21 10.99
CA ILE A 295 -1.81 11.97 12.15
C ILE A 295 -0.84 11.79 13.32
N ARG A 296 -0.55 10.53 13.70
CA ARG A 296 0.32 10.25 14.85
C ARG A 296 1.73 10.80 14.66
N VAL A 297 2.25 10.71 13.45
CA VAL A 297 3.59 11.21 13.11
C VAL A 297 3.61 12.74 13.14
N LEU A 298 2.67 13.41 12.48
CA LEU A 298 2.63 14.88 12.40
C LEU A 298 2.19 15.58 13.69
N GLN A 299 1.48 14.89 14.59
CA GLN A 299 1.25 15.39 15.96
C GLN A 299 2.57 15.56 16.73
N ASN A 300 3.62 14.80 16.39
CA ASN A 300 4.84 14.72 17.18
C ASN A 300 6.08 15.24 16.46
N PHE A 301 6.09 15.21 15.13
CA PHE A 301 7.28 15.51 14.34
C PHE A 301 6.95 16.38 13.14
N SER A 302 7.93 17.19 12.76
CA SER A 302 8.01 17.87 11.46
C SER A 302 9.13 17.24 10.64
N PHE A 303 8.94 17.10 9.34
CA PHE A 303 9.90 16.50 8.42
C PHE A 303 10.52 17.57 7.54
N LYS A 304 11.83 17.51 7.38
CA LYS A 304 12.59 18.38 6.48
C LYS A 304 13.53 17.55 5.60
N PRO A 305 13.84 18.01 4.39
CA PRO A 305 14.89 17.39 3.59
C PRO A 305 16.27 17.55 4.25
N CYS A 306 17.14 16.58 4.01
CA CYS A 306 18.54 16.58 4.39
C CYS A 306 19.43 16.51 3.14
N LYS A 307 20.77 16.48 3.34
CA LYS A 307 21.74 16.42 2.23
C LYS A 307 21.59 15.15 1.39
N GLU A 308 21.11 14.07 1.99
CA GLU A 308 20.87 12.78 1.34
C GLU A 308 19.52 12.71 0.61
N THR A 309 18.61 13.66 0.83
CA THR A 309 17.31 13.69 0.14
C THR A 309 17.51 13.98 -1.35
N GLN A 310 16.96 13.11 -2.21
CA GLN A 310 16.98 13.35 -3.64
C GLN A 310 15.85 14.32 -4.02
N ILE A 311 16.22 15.55 -4.41
CA ILE A 311 15.30 16.58 -4.92
C ILE A 311 15.77 17.01 -6.32
N PRO A 312 14.93 16.93 -7.37
CA PRO A 312 13.61 16.29 -7.39
C PRO A 312 13.71 14.77 -7.25
N LEU A 313 12.67 14.14 -6.71
CA LEU A 313 12.58 12.70 -6.59
C LEU A 313 12.63 12.05 -7.97
N LYS A 314 13.52 11.07 -8.14
CA LYS A 314 13.54 10.24 -9.35
C LYS A 314 12.85 8.93 -9.08
N LEU A 315 12.07 8.46 -10.05
CA LEU A 315 11.33 7.22 -9.95
C LEU A 315 12.04 6.10 -10.70
N ARG A 316 11.96 4.88 -10.17
CA ARG A 316 12.36 3.67 -10.85
C ARG A 316 11.10 2.92 -11.28
N PHE A 317 11.03 2.64 -12.57
CA PHE A 317 9.95 1.84 -13.15
C PHE A 317 10.27 0.35 -12.96
N GLY A 318 9.64 -0.24 -11.93
CA GLY A 318 9.69 -1.68 -11.62
C GLY A 318 8.33 -2.36 -11.80
N GLY A 319 8.09 -3.43 -11.05
CA GLY A 319 6.75 -4.03 -10.95
C GLY A 319 5.74 -3.12 -10.24
N LEU A 320 6.21 -2.30 -9.30
CA LEU A 320 5.48 -1.22 -8.63
C LEU A 320 6.26 0.09 -8.79
N LEU A 321 5.59 1.22 -8.59
CA LEU A 321 6.23 2.53 -8.53
C LEU A 321 7.04 2.67 -7.24
N GLN A 322 8.33 2.94 -7.37
CA GLN A 322 9.25 3.14 -6.26
C GLN A 322 10.23 4.28 -6.62
N PRO A 323 10.81 4.98 -5.64
CA PRO A 323 11.87 5.93 -5.94
C PRO A 323 13.16 5.21 -6.36
N GLU A 324 13.97 5.88 -7.16
CA GLU A 324 15.28 5.39 -7.60
C GLU A 324 16.23 5.20 -6.41
N LYS A 325 16.20 6.15 -5.47
CA LYS A 325 16.91 6.08 -4.20
C LYS A 325 15.92 6.13 -3.05
N PRO A 326 16.19 5.47 -1.91
CA PRO A 326 15.40 5.67 -0.72
C PRO A 326 15.35 7.17 -0.34
N ILE A 327 14.16 7.78 -0.33
CA ILE A 327 13.81 9.01 0.42
C ILE A 327 14.37 8.97 1.87
N VAL A 328 15.34 9.83 2.16
CA VAL A 328 15.82 10.09 3.52
C VAL A 328 15.49 11.53 3.84
N LEU A 329 14.87 11.80 4.97
CA LEU A 329 14.51 13.10 5.51
C LEU A 329 15.12 13.24 6.91
N THR A 330 14.78 14.33 7.59
CA THR A 330 15.08 14.58 9.00
C THR A 330 13.78 14.83 9.73
N ALA A 331 13.54 14.08 10.80
CA ALA A 331 12.43 14.31 11.71
C ALA A 331 12.86 15.21 12.88
N GLU A 332 12.19 16.35 13.04
CA GLU A 332 12.35 17.28 14.15
C GLU A 332 11.17 17.13 15.11
N SER A 333 11.44 17.05 16.41
CA SER A 333 10.39 17.02 17.44
C SER A 333 9.59 18.33 17.42
N ARG A 334 8.26 18.24 17.44
CA ARG A 334 7.35 19.38 17.67
C ARG A 334 7.20 19.72 19.15
N ASP A 335 7.60 18.81 20.04
CA ASP A 335 7.76 19.14 21.45
C ASP A 335 9.01 20.00 21.56
N GLY A 336 8.80 21.31 21.73
CA GLY A 336 9.87 22.26 21.99
C GLY A 336 10.70 21.82 23.18
N THR A 337 12.01 22.00 23.08
CA THR A 337 12.96 21.95 24.19
C THR A 337 12.46 22.78 25.38
N VAL A 338 11.83 22.11 26.36
CA VAL A 338 11.81 22.57 27.75
C VAL A 338 13.16 22.19 28.35
N SER A 339 14.22 22.86 27.92
CA SER A 339 15.52 22.84 28.58
C SER A 339 16.01 24.28 28.63
N GLY A 340 15.46 25.01 29.58
CA GLY A 340 15.64 26.44 29.77
C GLY A 340 14.96 26.89 31.06
N ALA A 341 15.39 26.32 32.18
CA ALA A 341 15.26 26.88 33.53
C ALA A 341 16.45 26.37 34.36
#